data_AF-A0A3R8P5E7-F1
#
_entry.id   AF-A0A3R8P5E7-F1
#
_cell.length_a   1.000
_cell.length_b   1.000
_cell.length_c   1.000
_cell.angle_alpha   90.00
_cell.angle_beta   90.00
_cell.angle_gamma   90.00
#
_symmetry.space_group_name_H-M   'P 1'
#
loop_
_entity.id
_entity.type
_entity.pdbx_description
1 polymer ?
#
loop_
_entity_poly.entity_id
_entity_poly.type
_entity_poly.pdbx_seq_one_letter_code
_entity_poly.pdbx_strand_id
1 'polypeptide(L)'
;MAHWRRRGGKGVALVVSIGAHVGALAVLFATHITPPLPEPPSVMVTLVDPLPPPPPPPPPPPPPAPHEAPKSPVKAPAKPPSPEKAKAAPKAAPRSPLRVSKLPPPKAVTPLPASRNPGPSPVMGLGESELMGAATAGSGSGGGGGGAGCDMVRLLQEGLRKNPRARASLMRAHGATVGAGRAPLVWNGDWARVSGEEGDGLAGLREMIMMEVAFAPAACRAEPMRGLVLISLNDGPGGARFALGGGHWRWSDLLFAKGARRGG
;
A
#
# COMPACT_ATOMS: atom_id res chain seq x y z
N MET A 1 25.87 -54.00 57.59
CA MET A 1 24.66 -53.76 56.77
C MET A 1 24.85 -52.57 55.84
N ALA A 2 25.55 -52.70 54.69
CA ALA A 2 25.87 -51.53 53.85
C ALA A 2 26.01 -51.81 52.33
N HIS A 3 25.22 -52.73 51.74
CA HIS A 3 25.31 -53.02 50.30
C HIS A 3 24.03 -52.72 49.47
N TRP A 4 22.94 -52.26 50.09
CA TRP A 4 21.64 -52.14 49.40
C TRP A 4 21.37 -50.81 48.68
N ARG A 5 22.15 -49.74 48.93
CA ARG A 5 21.87 -48.40 48.36
C ARG A 5 22.37 -48.15 46.93
N ARG A 6 23.15 -49.06 46.31
CA ARG A 6 23.76 -48.80 44.98
C ARG A 6 23.00 -49.36 43.77
N ARG A 7 21.89 -50.09 43.94
CA ARG A 7 21.11 -50.64 42.80
C ARG A 7 20.03 -49.69 42.27
N GLY A 8 19.51 -48.75 43.08
CA GLY A 8 18.46 -47.82 42.66
C GLY A 8 18.91 -46.73 41.66
N GLY A 9 20.16 -46.30 41.71
CA GLY A 9 20.65 -45.20 40.85
C GLY A 9 20.83 -45.56 39.38
N LYS A 10 21.11 -46.83 39.06
CA LYS A 10 21.32 -47.28 37.67
C LYS A 10 20.01 -47.32 36.86
N GLY A 11 18.89 -47.63 37.52
CA GLY A 11 17.57 -47.61 36.87
C GLY A 11 17.11 -46.20 36.52
N VAL A 12 17.34 -45.23 37.42
CA VAL A 12 16.98 -43.83 37.19
C VAL A 12 17.77 -43.23 36.02
N ALA A 13 19.08 -43.49 35.95
CA ALA A 13 19.92 -42.98 34.85
C ALA A 13 19.49 -43.53 33.48
N LEU A 14 19.09 -44.80 33.42
CA LEU A 14 18.60 -45.41 32.17
C LEU A 14 17.29 -44.77 31.71
N VAL A 15 16.34 -44.55 32.61
CA VAL A 15 15.04 -43.91 32.29
C VAL A 15 15.23 -42.47 31.82
N VAL A 16 16.11 -41.70 32.47
CA VAL A 16 16.40 -40.31 32.05
C VAL A 16 17.05 -40.28 30.66
N SER A 17 18.00 -41.19 30.39
CA SER A 17 18.65 -41.27 29.08
C SER A 17 17.65 -41.62 27.98
N ILE A 18 16.80 -42.63 28.19
CA ILE A 18 15.77 -43.01 27.22
C ILE A 18 14.80 -41.84 27.00
N GLY A 19 14.36 -41.18 28.06
CA GLY A 19 13.48 -40.00 27.97
C GLY A 19 14.10 -38.86 27.16
N ALA A 20 15.39 -38.58 27.35
CA ALA A 20 16.11 -37.56 26.60
C ALA A 20 16.19 -37.90 25.10
N HIS A 21 16.46 -39.15 24.74
CA HIS A 21 16.53 -39.58 23.34
C HIS A 21 15.15 -39.55 22.67
N VAL A 22 14.10 -40.00 23.36
CA VAL A 22 12.73 -39.92 22.84
C VAL A 22 12.30 -38.47 22.64
N GLY A 23 12.64 -37.57 23.58
CA GLY A 23 12.39 -36.14 23.46
C GLY A 23 13.11 -35.51 22.26
N ALA A 24 14.39 -35.86 22.05
CA ALA A 24 15.16 -35.38 20.90
C ALA A 24 14.56 -35.86 19.57
N LEU A 25 14.14 -37.12 19.49
CA LEU A 25 13.47 -37.65 18.30
C LEU A 25 12.13 -36.95 18.04
N ALA A 26 11.33 -36.70 19.07
CA ALA A 26 10.06 -35.97 18.92
C ALA A 26 10.26 -34.55 18.38
N VAL A 27 11.30 -33.84 18.81
CA VAL A 27 11.65 -32.52 18.28
C VAL A 27 12.02 -32.60 16.80
N LEU A 28 12.85 -33.58 16.41
CA LEU A 28 13.26 -33.75 15.01
C LEU A 28 12.08 -34.08 14.08
N PHE A 29 11.13 -34.89 14.55
CA PHE A 29 9.92 -35.20 13.77
C PHE A 29 8.92 -34.04 13.71
N ALA A 30 8.88 -33.16 14.72
CA ALA A 30 8.01 -31.99 14.75
C ALA A 30 8.54 -30.83 13.88
N THR A 31 9.85 -30.77 13.62
CA THR A 31 10.43 -29.76 12.73
C THR A 31 10.26 -30.17 11.27
N HIS A 32 9.17 -29.70 10.64
CA HIS A 32 9.01 -29.80 9.18
C HIS A 32 10.00 -28.86 8.48
N ILE A 33 11.02 -29.41 7.82
CA ILE A 33 11.90 -28.64 6.93
C ILE A 33 11.04 -28.20 5.73
N THR A 34 10.70 -26.92 5.69
CA THR A 34 10.03 -26.34 4.52
C THR A 34 11.05 -26.29 3.39
N PRO A 35 10.84 -26.99 2.25
CA PRO A 35 11.75 -26.90 1.13
C PRO A 35 11.80 -25.46 0.61
N PRO A 36 12.97 -24.99 0.12
CA PRO A 36 13.05 -23.67 -0.48
C PRO A 36 12.08 -23.56 -1.65
N LEU A 37 11.35 -22.44 -1.70
CA LEU A 37 10.35 -22.19 -2.72
C LEU A 37 11.02 -22.19 -4.11
N PRO A 38 10.43 -22.81 -5.15
CA PRO A 38 10.95 -22.73 -6.51
C PRO A 38 11.10 -21.27 -6.94
N GLU A 39 12.26 -20.93 -7.50
CA GLU A 39 12.53 -19.59 -8.03
C GLU A 39 11.52 -19.30 -9.17
N PRO A 40 10.81 -18.16 -9.14
CA PRO A 40 9.78 -17.88 -10.14
C PRO A 40 10.43 -17.68 -11.51
N PRO A 41 9.82 -18.18 -12.60
CA PRO A 41 10.34 -17.99 -13.94
C PRO A 41 10.36 -16.50 -14.30
N SER A 42 11.43 -16.08 -14.98
CA SER A 42 11.60 -14.70 -15.44
C SER A 42 10.44 -14.26 -16.34
N VAL A 43 9.72 -13.21 -15.93
CA VAL A 43 8.64 -12.61 -16.72
C VAL A 43 9.24 -11.70 -17.79
N MET A 44 9.11 -12.09 -19.06
CA MET A 44 9.44 -11.23 -20.20
C MET A 44 8.32 -10.22 -20.42
N VAL A 45 8.62 -8.93 -20.35
CA VAL A 45 7.66 -7.85 -20.66
C VAL A 45 7.98 -7.28 -22.03
N THR A 46 7.08 -7.47 -22.98
CA THR A 46 7.15 -6.84 -24.31
C THR A 46 6.34 -5.55 -24.27
N LEU A 47 6.97 -4.39 -24.47
CA LEU A 47 6.25 -3.14 -24.66
C LEU A 47 5.57 -3.18 -26.04
N VAL A 48 4.25 -3.20 -26.04
CA VAL A 48 3.44 -2.96 -27.24
C VAL A 48 3.22 -1.45 -27.33
N ASP A 49 3.62 -0.85 -28.45
CA ASP A 49 3.36 0.57 -28.70
C ASP A 49 1.84 0.81 -28.81
N PRO A 50 1.29 1.80 -28.08
CA PRO A 50 -0.13 2.12 -28.14
C PRO A 50 -0.51 2.62 -29.54
N LEU A 51 -1.66 2.18 -30.04
CA LEU A 51 -2.19 2.68 -31.32
C LEU A 51 -2.38 4.20 -31.26
N PRO A 52 -2.13 4.91 -32.37
CA PRO A 52 -2.37 6.34 -32.44
C PRO A 52 -3.85 6.66 -32.16
N PRO A 53 -4.13 7.78 -31.47
CA PRO A 53 -5.50 8.17 -31.14
C PRO A 53 -6.31 8.40 -32.43
N PRO A 54 -7.63 8.10 -32.40
CA PRO A 54 -8.50 8.33 -33.53
C PRO A 54 -8.55 9.83 -33.88
N PRO A 55 -8.76 10.18 -35.17
CA PRO A 55 -8.87 11.56 -35.58
C PRO A 55 -10.03 12.26 -34.86
N PRO A 56 -9.90 13.58 -34.59
CA PRO A 56 -10.97 14.33 -33.95
C PRO A 56 -12.24 14.33 -34.81
N PRO A 57 -13.44 14.36 -34.17
CA PRO A 57 -14.69 14.41 -34.90
C PRO A 57 -14.78 15.68 -35.75
N PRO A 58 -15.46 15.62 -36.91
CA PRO A 58 -15.66 16.80 -37.75
C PRO A 58 -16.44 17.88 -36.97
N PRO A 59 -16.15 19.17 -37.24
CA PRO A 59 -16.85 20.26 -36.60
C PRO A 59 -18.36 20.20 -36.91
N PRO A 60 -19.21 20.62 -35.97
CA PRO A 60 -20.66 20.66 -36.18
C PRO A 60 -21.01 21.59 -37.35
N PRO A 61 -22.08 21.29 -38.11
CA PRO A 61 -22.52 22.15 -39.18
C PRO A 61 -22.91 23.54 -38.64
N PRO A 62 -22.66 24.61 -39.41
CA PRO A 62 -23.05 25.95 -39.00
C PRO A 62 -24.57 26.02 -38.82
N PRO A 63 -25.05 26.81 -37.84
CA PRO A 63 -26.48 26.99 -37.62
C PRO A 63 -27.15 27.57 -38.86
N PRO A 64 -28.41 27.19 -39.15
CA PRO A 64 -29.14 27.76 -40.28
C PRO A 64 -29.29 29.28 -40.12
N ALA A 65 -29.18 29.99 -41.23
CA ALA A 65 -29.30 31.44 -41.28
C ALA A 65 -30.66 31.89 -40.70
N PRO A 66 -30.71 32.99 -39.91
CA PRO A 66 -31.96 33.55 -39.44
C PRO A 66 -32.88 33.92 -40.62
N HIS A 67 -34.16 33.55 -40.52
CA HIS A 67 -35.19 33.94 -41.48
C HIS A 67 -35.27 35.46 -41.64
N GLU A 68 -35.28 35.91 -42.89
CA GLU A 68 -35.43 37.31 -43.29
C GLU A 68 -36.76 37.90 -42.79
N ALA A 69 -36.68 39.02 -42.08
CA ALA A 69 -37.78 39.96 -41.91
C ALA A 69 -37.69 41.09 -42.97
N PRO A 70 -38.81 41.72 -43.38
CA PRO A 70 -38.89 42.48 -44.63
C PRO A 70 -38.11 43.80 -44.65
N LYS A 71 -37.62 44.14 -45.84
CA LYS A 71 -36.79 45.29 -46.22
C LYS A 71 -37.48 46.65 -46.00
N SER A 72 -36.69 47.65 -45.60
CA SER A 72 -36.92 49.05 -45.96
C SER A 72 -35.58 49.75 -46.28
N PRO A 73 -35.57 50.73 -47.21
CA PRO A 73 -34.43 50.94 -48.09
C PRO A 73 -33.63 52.20 -47.73
N VAL A 74 -32.31 52.09 -47.60
CA VAL A 74 -31.42 53.25 -47.72
C VAL A 74 -30.19 52.90 -48.56
N LYS A 75 -30.18 53.53 -49.74
CA LYS A 75 -29.10 53.86 -50.69
C LYS A 75 -27.64 53.57 -50.29
N ALA A 76 -26.94 52.92 -51.22
CA ALA A 76 -25.47 52.83 -51.31
C ALA A 76 -24.81 54.20 -51.57
N PRO A 77 -23.49 54.31 -51.33
CA PRO A 77 -22.59 54.53 -52.46
C PRO A 77 -21.39 53.55 -52.56
N ALA A 78 -20.85 53.47 -53.78
CA ALA A 78 -19.84 52.52 -54.25
C ALA A 78 -18.37 52.90 -53.94
N LYS A 79 -17.58 51.90 -53.52
CA LYS A 79 -16.22 51.41 -53.92
C LYS A 79 -15.15 52.35 -54.56
N PRO A 80 -13.85 51.94 -54.61
CA PRO A 80 -12.74 51.88 -53.63
C PRO A 80 -11.53 52.79 -54.02
N PRO A 81 -10.37 52.76 -53.32
CA PRO A 81 -9.24 51.96 -53.86
C PRO A 81 -8.32 51.30 -52.80
N SER A 82 -7.61 50.25 -53.25
CA SER A 82 -6.39 49.67 -52.65
C SER A 82 -5.25 50.01 -53.61
N PRO A 83 -3.99 50.30 -53.20
CA PRO A 83 -3.09 49.26 -52.70
C PRO A 83 -1.99 49.72 -51.71
N GLU A 84 -1.71 48.93 -50.67
CA GLU A 84 -0.37 48.94 -50.06
C GLU A 84 0.23 47.54 -50.06
N LYS A 85 1.52 47.53 -50.42
CA LYS A 85 2.28 46.43 -50.99
C LYS A 85 3.19 45.87 -49.89
N ALA A 86 3.05 44.60 -49.54
CA ALA A 86 4.08 43.89 -48.78
C ALA A 86 4.42 42.55 -49.45
N LYS A 87 5.50 42.66 -50.22
CA LYS A 87 6.49 41.68 -50.67
C LYS A 87 6.30 40.21 -50.29
N ALA A 88 6.47 39.39 -51.32
CA ALA A 88 6.73 37.96 -51.26
C ALA A 88 7.86 37.58 -50.29
N ALA A 89 7.65 36.51 -49.52
CA ALA A 89 8.69 35.68 -48.95
C ALA A 89 8.60 34.28 -49.61
N PRO A 90 9.75 33.65 -49.92
CA PRO A 90 9.82 32.47 -50.77
C PRO A 90 9.27 31.21 -50.09
N LYS A 91 8.72 30.30 -50.90
CA LYS A 91 8.32 28.94 -50.52
C LYS A 91 9.44 28.25 -49.72
N ALA A 92 9.16 27.92 -48.46
CA ALA A 92 9.99 26.98 -47.71
C ALA A 92 9.81 25.58 -48.31
N ALA A 93 10.91 24.98 -48.74
CA ALA A 93 10.97 23.56 -49.10
C ALA A 93 10.56 22.69 -47.89
N PRO A 94 9.96 21.50 -48.10
CA PRO A 94 9.61 20.60 -47.01
C PRO A 94 10.86 20.21 -46.22
N ARG A 95 10.86 20.49 -44.91
CA ARG A 95 11.90 20.01 -44.00
C ARG A 95 11.81 18.49 -43.93
N SER A 96 12.85 17.84 -44.44
CA SER A 96 13.09 16.39 -44.28
C SER A 96 12.96 16.00 -42.79
N PRO A 97 12.26 14.91 -42.45
CA PRO A 97 12.25 14.43 -41.08
C PRO A 97 13.67 14.04 -40.67
N LEU A 98 14.12 14.59 -39.54
CA LEU A 98 15.39 14.25 -38.91
C LEU A 98 15.50 12.73 -38.81
N ARG A 99 16.38 12.12 -39.62
CA ARG A 99 16.80 10.74 -39.39
C ARG A 99 17.44 10.70 -38.01
N VAL A 100 16.78 10.03 -37.07
CA VAL A 100 17.41 9.61 -35.82
C VAL A 100 18.51 8.61 -36.22
N SER A 101 19.75 9.09 -36.28
CA SER A 101 20.90 8.18 -36.30
C SER A 101 20.82 7.35 -35.03
N LYS A 102 20.58 6.05 -35.21
CA LYS A 102 20.62 5.06 -34.15
C LYS A 102 22.08 4.89 -33.75
N LEU A 103 22.58 5.82 -32.92
CA LEU A 103 23.88 5.64 -32.31
C LEU A 103 23.81 4.36 -31.46
N PRO A 104 24.77 3.44 -31.61
CA PRO A 104 24.87 2.30 -30.70
C PRO A 104 24.99 2.83 -29.26
N PRO A 105 24.39 2.15 -28.27
CA PRO A 105 24.43 2.60 -26.89
C PRO A 105 25.90 2.82 -26.47
N PRO A 106 26.21 3.91 -25.75
CA PRO A 106 27.58 4.19 -25.33
C PRO A 106 28.13 2.97 -24.57
N LYS A 107 29.27 2.47 -25.02
CA LYS A 107 29.97 1.38 -24.34
C LYS A 107 30.44 1.91 -22.98
N ALA A 108 30.07 1.16 -21.93
CA ALA A 108 30.43 1.38 -20.54
C ALA A 108 29.86 2.65 -19.90
N VAL A 109 28.56 2.61 -19.58
CA VAL A 109 28.04 3.38 -18.45
C VAL A 109 28.51 2.67 -17.17
N THR A 110 29.39 3.30 -16.39
CA THR A 110 29.70 2.83 -15.04
C THR A 110 28.39 2.89 -14.24
N PRO A 111 27.86 1.75 -13.74
CA PRO A 111 26.66 1.79 -12.92
C PRO A 111 26.96 2.65 -11.71
N LEU A 112 26.12 3.66 -11.46
CA LEU A 112 26.14 4.33 -10.17
C LEU A 112 25.88 3.26 -9.10
N PRO A 113 26.76 3.09 -8.10
CA PRO A 113 26.50 2.14 -7.03
C PRO A 113 25.20 2.57 -6.35
N ALA A 114 24.18 1.72 -6.39
CA ALA A 114 22.99 1.92 -5.59
C ALA A 114 23.45 1.96 -4.13
N SER A 115 23.29 3.10 -3.47
CA SER A 115 23.50 3.18 -2.02
C SER A 115 22.63 2.09 -1.40
N ARG A 116 23.20 1.25 -0.52
CA ARG A 116 22.38 0.35 0.29
C ARG A 116 21.36 1.22 0.99
N ASN A 117 20.09 1.03 0.65
CA ASN A 117 19.02 1.62 1.42
C ASN A 117 19.20 1.10 2.85
N PRO A 118 19.46 1.95 3.85
CA PRO A 118 19.52 1.49 5.23
C PRO A 118 18.22 0.73 5.49
N GLY A 119 18.35 -0.48 6.05
CA GLY A 119 17.19 -1.31 6.33
C GLY A 119 16.13 -0.53 7.12
N PRO A 120 14.86 -0.91 7.01
CA PRO A 120 13.78 -0.21 7.67
C PRO A 120 14.06 -0.03 9.16
N SER A 121 13.86 1.20 9.66
CA SER A 121 14.02 1.46 11.10
C SER A 121 12.98 0.67 11.90
N PRO A 122 13.34 0.09 13.06
CA PRO A 122 12.40 -0.68 13.88
C PRO A 122 11.17 0.15 14.26
N VAL A 123 10.01 -0.48 14.26
CA VAL A 123 8.78 0.10 14.84
C VAL A 123 8.48 -0.57 16.17
N MET A 124 7.67 0.10 17.00
CA MET A 124 7.24 -0.47 18.27
C MET A 124 6.39 -1.73 17.99
N GLY A 125 6.91 -2.90 18.36
CA GLY A 125 6.15 -4.15 18.31
C GLY A 125 5.47 -4.41 19.64
N LEU A 126 4.18 -4.72 19.63
CA LEU A 126 3.40 -5.04 20.82
C LEU A 126 3.30 -6.56 21.02
N GLY A 127 3.57 -7.03 22.23
CA GLY A 127 3.36 -8.42 22.66
C GLY A 127 1.93 -8.70 23.10
N GLU A 128 1.60 -9.96 23.40
CA GLU A 128 0.22 -10.35 23.78
C GLU A 128 -0.29 -9.60 25.01
N SER A 129 0.55 -9.40 26.03
CA SER A 129 0.16 -8.69 27.25
C SER A 129 -0.18 -7.22 26.99
N GLU A 130 0.49 -6.59 26.03
CA GLU A 130 0.22 -5.18 25.64
C GLU A 130 -1.04 -5.07 24.78
N LEU A 131 -1.40 -6.15 24.09
CA LEU A 131 -2.62 -6.25 23.28
C LEU A 131 -3.84 -6.75 24.08
N MET A 132 -3.67 -7.14 25.35
CA MET A 132 -4.79 -7.51 26.20
C MET A 132 -5.75 -6.32 26.35
N GLY A 133 -7.01 -6.54 26.00
CA GLY A 133 -8.04 -5.49 26.00
C GLY A 133 -8.05 -4.61 24.75
N ALA A 134 -7.22 -4.89 23.74
CA ALA A 134 -7.35 -4.25 22.44
C ALA A 134 -8.70 -4.63 21.81
N ALA A 135 -9.40 -3.65 21.25
CA ALA A 135 -10.64 -3.88 20.52
C ALA A 135 -10.35 -4.68 19.24
N THR A 136 -11.18 -5.70 18.98
CA THR A 136 -11.11 -6.55 17.79
C THR A 136 -12.46 -6.54 17.06
N ALA A 137 -12.49 -7.02 15.82
CA ALA A 137 -13.72 -7.11 15.05
C ALA A 137 -14.81 -7.88 15.81
N GLY A 138 -16.02 -7.33 15.90
CA GLY A 138 -17.13 -7.94 16.64
C GLY A 138 -17.06 -7.81 18.18
N SER A 139 -16.01 -7.22 18.74
CA SER A 139 -16.00 -6.80 20.15
C SER A 139 -16.88 -5.56 20.30
N GLY A 140 -18.19 -5.78 20.42
CA GLY A 140 -19.16 -4.70 20.65
C GLY A 140 -18.68 -3.76 21.75
N SER A 141 -18.61 -2.47 21.44
CA SER A 141 -18.07 -1.45 22.33
C SER A 141 -18.81 -1.47 23.67
N GLY A 142 -18.12 -1.94 24.70
CA GLY A 142 -18.60 -1.85 26.08
C GLY A 142 -18.71 -0.40 26.49
N GLY A 143 -19.95 0.11 26.52
CA GLY A 143 -20.33 1.34 27.21
C GLY A 143 -21.02 2.39 26.35
N GLY A 144 -22.35 2.32 26.30
CA GLY A 144 -23.22 3.49 26.23
C GLY A 144 -23.51 4.08 24.85
N GLY A 145 -24.58 3.59 24.23
CA GLY A 145 -25.43 4.39 23.34
C GLY A 145 -25.07 4.39 21.84
N GLY A 146 -25.80 3.59 21.07
CA GLY A 146 -26.10 3.91 19.68
C GLY A 146 -25.43 3.05 18.60
N GLY A 147 -26.08 1.93 18.27
CA GLY A 147 -26.08 1.40 16.91
C GLY A 147 -25.19 0.18 16.67
N ALA A 148 -25.83 -0.93 16.30
CA ALA A 148 -25.23 -2.07 15.60
C ALA A 148 -24.67 -1.70 14.18
N GLY A 149 -24.21 -0.47 13.97
CA GLY A 149 -24.03 0.14 12.65
C GLY A 149 -22.60 0.44 12.21
N CYS A 150 -21.64 0.58 13.13
CA CYS A 150 -20.29 1.05 12.81
C CYS A 150 -19.19 0.14 13.39
N ASP A 151 -19.19 -1.14 13.02
CA ASP A 151 -18.04 -2.01 13.32
C ASP A 151 -16.89 -1.70 12.34
N MET A 152 -16.25 -0.54 12.54
CA MET A 152 -15.13 -0.07 11.73
C MET A 152 -13.93 -1.00 11.79
N VAL A 153 -13.75 -1.71 12.91
CA VAL A 153 -12.70 -2.72 13.06
C VAL A 153 -12.93 -3.85 12.05
N ARG A 154 -14.17 -4.37 11.97
CA ARG A 154 -14.54 -5.39 10.99
C ARG A 154 -14.50 -4.86 9.55
N LEU A 155 -14.97 -3.65 9.30
CA LEU A 155 -14.92 -3.03 7.96
C LEU A 155 -13.49 -2.92 7.46
N LEU A 156 -12.60 -2.34 8.27
CA LEU A 156 -11.19 -2.18 7.92
C LEU A 156 -10.50 -3.54 7.75
N GLN A 157 -10.76 -4.47 8.66
CA GLN A 157 -10.20 -5.82 8.59
C GLN A 157 -10.61 -6.52 7.28
N GLU A 158 -11.90 -6.48 6.92
CA GLU A 158 -12.43 -7.13 5.71
C GLU A 158 -11.89 -6.46 4.43
N GLY A 159 -11.84 -5.13 4.38
CA GLY A 159 -11.26 -4.39 3.25
C GLY A 159 -9.80 -4.74 3.02
N LEU A 160 -8.99 -4.74 4.08
CA LEU A 160 -7.57 -5.09 4.00
C LEU A 160 -7.34 -6.58 3.68
N ARG A 161 -8.20 -7.49 4.16
CA ARG A 161 -8.17 -8.92 3.79
C ARG A 161 -8.41 -9.13 2.30
N LYS A 162 -9.32 -8.36 1.69
CA LYS A 162 -9.57 -8.41 0.25
C LYS A 162 -8.42 -7.84 -0.58
N ASN A 163 -7.55 -7.03 0.02
CA ASN A 163 -6.45 -6.39 -0.69
C ASN A 163 -5.13 -7.20 -0.60
N PRO A 164 -4.67 -7.84 -1.69
CA PRO A 164 -3.43 -8.61 -1.68
C PRO A 164 -2.18 -7.75 -1.43
N ARG A 165 -2.20 -6.47 -1.86
CA ARG A 165 -1.11 -5.53 -1.64
C ARG A 165 -1.00 -5.14 -0.17
N ALA A 166 -2.12 -4.97 0.54
CA ALA A 166 -2.13 -4.70 1.98
C ALA A 166 -1.55 -5.87 2.77
N ARG A 167 -1.97 -7.11 2.45
CA ARG A 167 -1.42 -8.33 3.05
C ARG A 167 0.09 -8.47 2.83
N ALA A 168 0.55 -8.31 1.59
CA ALA A 168 1.98 -8.40 1.25
C ALA A 168 2.82 -7.30 1.93
N SER A 169 2.27 -6.08 2.03
CA SER A 169 2.93 -4.95 2.70
C SER A 169 3.08 -5.21 4.20
N LEU A 170 2.03 -5.72 4.86
CA LEU A 170 2.08 -6.05 6.28
C LEU A 170 3.04 -7.22 6.56
N MET A 171 3.07 -8.25 5.73
CA MET A 171 4.01 -9.37 5.91
C MET A 171 5.47 -8.93 5.79
N ARG A 172 5.79 -8.07 4.81
CA ARG A 172 7.13 -7.48 4.67
C ARG A 172 7.48 -6.60 5.86
N ALA A 173 6.56 -5.75 6.29
CA ALA A 173 6.74 -4.89 7.45
C ALA A 173 6.97 -5.71 8.74
N HIS A 174 6.18 -6.76 8.97
CA HIS A 174 6.34 -7.63 10.13
C HIS A 174 7.75 -8.17 10.27
N GLY A 175 8.24 -8.86 9.24
CA GLY A 175 9.57 -9.48 9.30
C GLY A 175 10.72 -8.47 9.39
N ALA A 176 10.52 -7.25 8.88
CA ALA A 176 11.58 -6.24 8.81
C ALA A 176 11.60 -5.26 9.98
N THR A 177 10.47 -5.06 10.68
CA THR A 177 10.32 -3.97 11.66
C THR A 177 10.00 -4.42 13.08
N VAL A 178 9.50 -5.65 13.28
CA VAL A 178 9.17 -6.20 14.60
C VAL A 178 9.63 -7.65 14.77
N GLY A 179 9.95 -8.05 15.99
CA GLY A 179 10.30 -9.44 16.29
C GLY A 179 9.12 -10.40 16.07
N ALA A 180 9.43 -11.66 15.77
CA ALA A 180 8.42 -12.70 15.52
C ALA A 180 7.33 -12.74 16.62
N GLY A 181 6.07 -12.82 16.20
CA GLY A 181 4.92 -12.88 17.11
C GLY A 181 4.45 -11.53 17.67
N ARG A 182 5.16 -10.42 17.45
CA ARG A 182 4.74 -9.08 17.89
C ARG A 182 3.92 -8.36 16.82
N ALA A 183 2.93 -7.57 17.22
CA ALA A 183 2.15 -6.75 16.29
C ALA A 183 2.77 -5.35 16.18
N PRO A 184 3.14 -4.84 14.99
CA PRO A 184 3.60 -3.46 14.85
C PRO A 184 2.48 -2.49 15.22
N LEU A 185 2.81 -1.49 16.04
CA LEU A 185 1.98 -0.32 16.28
C LEU A 185 2.17 0.65 15.10
N VAL A 186 1.18 0.69 14.21
CA VAL A 186 1.28 1.40 12.93
C VAL A 186 0.84 2.87 13.06
N TRP A 187 -0.01 3.16 14.04
CA TRP A 187 -0.48 4.51 14.32
C TRP A 187 -0.86 4.66 15.80
N ASN A 188 -0.46 5.76 16.44
CA ASN A 188 -0.81 6.07 17.84
C ASN A 188 -0.99 7.58 18.09
N GLY A 189 -1.63 8.26 17.14
CA GLY A 189 -1.70 9.73 17.06
C GLY A 189 -0.87 10.26 15.89
N ASP A 190 0.25 9.58 15.59
CA ASP A 190 1.03 9.79 14.37
C ASP A 190 1.31 8.45 13.69
N TRP A 191 1.53 8.49 12.38
CA TRP A 191 1.91 7.31 11.61
C TRP A 191 3.32 6.86 11.97
N ALA A 192 3.49 5.55 12.19
CA ALA A 192 4.81 4.95 12.36
C ALA A 192 5.70 5.32 11.17
N ARG A 193 6.89 5.84 11.48
CA ARG A 193 7.87 6.26 10.47
C ARG A 193 8.92 5.17 10.34
N VAL A 194 9.04 4.64 9.13
CA VAL A 194 10.08 3.67 8.77
C VAL A 194 10.98 4.32 7.73
N SER A 195 12.27 4.48 8.03
CA SER A 195 13.23 4.99 7.03
C SER A 195 13.44 3.98 5.91
N GLY A 196 13.55 4.43 4.66
CA GLY A 196 13.84 3.54 3.52
C GLY A 196 12.62 2.87 2.88
N GLU A 197 11.39 3.19 3.31
CA GLU A 197 10.14 2.69 2.70
C GLU A 197 9.52 3.65 1.65
N GLU A 198 10.32 4.50 1.00
CA GLU A 198 9.84 5.28 -0.14
C GLU A 198 9.35 4.33 -1.24
N GLY A 199 8.04 4.08 -1.27
CA GLY A 199 7.35 3.31 -2.31
C GLY A 199 6.81 1.93 -1.90
N ASP A 200 7.13 1.38 -0.71
CA ASP A 200 6.60 0.06 -0.31
C ASP A 200 6.91 -0.32 1.16
N GLY A 201 5.95 -0.98 1.86
CA GLY A 201 6.03 -1.36 3.29
C GLY A 201 4.85 -0.86 4.13
N LEU A 202 5.08 -0.41 5.38
CA LEU A 202 4.05 0.26 6.20
C LEU A 202 3.52 1.55 5.56
N ALA A 203 4.30 2.22 4.69
CA ALA A 203 3.82 3.34 3.91
C ALA A 203 2.62 2.98 3.01
N GLY A 204 2.68 1.82 2.33
CA GLY A 204 1.57 1.31 1.52
C GLY A 204 0.40 0.81 2.35
N LEU A 205 0.68 0.21 3.53
CA LEU A 205 -0.37 -0.17 4.47
C LEU A 205 -1.13 1.06 5.00
N ARG A 206 -0.41 2.14 5.34
CA ARG A 206 -1.00 3.42 5.75
C ARG A 206 -1.93 3.97 4.68
N GLU A 207 -1.48 4.04 3.43
CA GLU A 207 -2.29 4.54 2.32
C GLU A 207 -3.60 3.74 2.20
N MET A 208 -3.51 2.41 2.27
CA MET A 208 -4.67 1.55 2.23
C MET A 208 -5.61 1.77 3.43
N ILE A 209 -5.08 1.88 4.65
CA ILE A 209 -5.90 2.16 5.84
C ILE A 209 -6.61 3.51 5.70
N MET A 210 -5.88 4.56 5.27
CA MET A 210 -6.47 5.88 5.06
C MET A 210 -7.58 5.83 4.02
N MET A 211 -7.41 5.06 2.94
CA MET A 211 -8.43 4.90 1.90
C MET A 211 -9.69 4.22 2.44
N GLU A 212 -9.54 3.07 3.11
CA GLU A 212 -10.67 2.33 3.70
C GLU A 212 -11.43 3.19 4.72
N VAL A 213 -10.70 3.91 5.57
CA VAL A 213 -11.30 4.85 6.53
C VAL A 213 -11.97 6.01 5.80
N ALA A 214 -11.37 6.57 4.74
CA ALA A 214 -11.95 7.70 4.01
C ALA A 214 -13.29 7.34 3.35
N PHE A 215 -13.46 6.12 2.88
CA PHE A 215 -14.71 5.64 2.27
C PHE A 215 -15.79 5.22 3.27
N ALA A 216 -15.47 5.10 4.56
CA ALA A 216 -16.47 4.76 5.56
C ALA A 216 -17.52 5.87 5.79
N PRO A 217 -18.75 5.53 6.20
CA PRO A 217 -19.78 6.52 6.53
C PRO A 217 -19.28 7.54 7.56
N ALA A 218 -19.66 8.81 7.42
CA ALA A 218 -19.18 9.89 8.28
C ALA A 218 -19.43 9.64 9.77
N ALA A 219 -20.58 9.05 10.11
CA ALA A 219 -20.91 8.66 11.48
C ALA A 219 -19.91 7.64 12.05
N CYS A 220 -19.52 6.65 11.24
CA CYS A 220 -18.55 5.63 11.65
C CYS A 220 -17.14 6.20 11.79
N ARG A 221 -16.75 7.13 10.90
CA ARG A 221 -15.45 7.82 11.01
C ARG A 221 -15.35 8.69 12.28
N ALA A 222 -16.49 9.22 12.72
CA ALA A 222 -16.57 10.06 13.91
C ALA A 222 -16.69 9.24 15.21
N GLU A 223 -16.80 7.91 15.17
CA GLU A 223 -16.97 7.10 16.37
C GLU A 223 -15.79 7.27 17.33
N PRO A 224 -16.04 7.57 18.62
CA PRO A 224 -14.99 7.70 19.62
C PRO A 224 -14.44 6.32 20.00
N MET A 225 -13.13 6.17 19.83
CA MET A 225 -12.36 4.99 20.17
C MET A 225 -11.49 5.24 21.41
N ARG A 226 -11.22 4.17 22.15
CA ARG A 226 -10.35 4.17 23.33
C ARG A 226 -9.38 3.01 23.27
N GLY A 227 -8.14 3.28 23.65
CA GLY A 227 -7.07 2.29 23.68
C GLY A 227 -6.69 1.76 22.29
N LEU A 228 -6.13 0.56 22.29
CA LEU A 228 -5.64 -0.10 21.09
C LEU A 228 -6.77 -0.82 20.35
N VAL A 229 -6.69 -0.82 19.03
CA VAL A 229 -7.43 -1.71 18.13
C VAL A 229 -6.43 -2.66 17.50
N LEU A 230 -6.74 -3.96 17.52
CA LEU A 230 -5.96 -4.98 16.83
C LEU A 230 -6.68 -5.42 15.56
N ILE A 231 -6.02 -5.22 14.42
CA ILE A 231 -6.50 -5.67 13.10
C ILE A 231 -5.76 -6.94 12.72
N SER A 232 -6.51 -8.00 12.42
CA SER A 232 -5.94 -9.29 12.00
C SER A 232 -6.24 -9.55 10.53
N LEU A 233 -5.21 -9.71 9.68
CA LEU A 233 -5.42 -10.04 8.28
C LEU A 233 -5.63 -11.54 8.05
N ASN A 234 -5.16 -12.41 8.94
CA ASN A 234 -5.36 -13.86 8.85
C ASN A 234 -5.66 -14.45 10.24
N ASP A 235 -6.57 -15.42 10.32
CA ASP A 235 -7.00 -16.03 11.59
C ASP A 235 -6.10 -17.20 12.06
N GLY A 236 -4.99 -17.47 11.37
CA GLY A 236 -4.05 -18.54 11.71
C GLY A 236 -3.03 -18.14 12.79
N PRO A 237 -2.42 -19.12 13.48
CA PRO A 237 -1.33 -18.86 14.42
C PRO A 237 -0.17 -18.15 13.70
N GLY A 238 0.34 -17.07 14.31
CA GLY A 238 1.35 -16.21 13.68
C GLY A 238 0.81 -15.32 12.55
N GLY A 239 -0.51 -15.19 12.42
CA GLY A 239 -1.17 -14.36 11.41
C GLY A 239 -0.70 -12.91 11.42
N ALA A 240 -0.61 -12.31 10.23
CA ALA A 240 -0.21 -10.93 10.07
C ALA A 240 -1.27 -10.00 10.70
N ARG A 241 -0.87 -9.31 11.77
CA ARG A 241 -1.75 -8.45 12.58
C ARG A 241 -1.06 -7.14 12.94
N PHE A 242 -1.77 -6.05 13.09
CA PHE A 242 -1.17 -4.77 13.49
C PHE A 242 -2.10 -4.01 14.42
N ALA A 243 -1.50 -3.11 15.20
CA ALA A 243 -2.23 -2.30 16.17
C ALA A 243 -2.35 -0.85 15.71
N LEU A 244 -3.48 -0.24 16.09
CA LEU A 244 -3.79 1.17 15.91
C LEU A 244 -4.26 1.76 17.23
N GLY A 245 -3.97 3.04 17.44
CA GLY A 245 -4.57 3.82 18.51
C GLY A 245 -3.75 3.83 19.81
N GLY A 246 -4.44 4.25 20.85
CA GLY A 246 -3.92 4.63 22.16
C GLY A 246 -5.04 5.34 22.93
N GLY A 247 -4.71 6.16 23.92
CA GLY A 247 -5.65 6.91 24.78
C GLY A 247 -7.10 7.09 24.29
N HIS A 248 -7.43 8.24 23.73
CA HIS A 248 -8.73 8.54 23.11
C HIS A 248 -8.50 9.06 21.69
N TRP A 249 -9.27 8.58 20.72
CA TRP A 249 -9.12 8.93 19.31
C TRP A 249 -10.41 8.67 18.53
N ARG A 250 -10.45 9.04 17.26
CA ARG A 250 -11.52 8.72 16.31
C ARG A 250 -10.91 8.14 15.04
N TRP A 251 -11.68 7.35 14.29
CA TRP A 251 -11.24 6.82 13.00
C TRP A 251 -10.82 7.93 12.03
N SER A 252 -11.49 9.08 12.05
CA SER A 252 -11.12 10.26 11.25
C SER A 252 -9.71 10.78 11.51
N ASP A 253 -9.13 10.53 12.68
CA ASP A 253 -7.81 11.07 13.05
C ASP A 253 -6.69 10.43 12.20
N LEU A 254 -6.90 9.22 11.70
CA LEU A 254 -5.99 8.54 10.78
C LEU A 254 -5.83 9.30 9.45
N LEU A 255 -6.84 10.10 9.06
CA LEU A 255 -6.80 10.86 7.82
C LEU A 255 -5.96 12.14 7.92
N PHE A 256 -5.75 12.67 9.13
CA PHE A 256 -5.13 13.98 9.35
C PHE A 256 -3.81 13.95 10.11
N ALA A 257 -3.34 12.76 10.50
CA ALA A 257 -2.07 12.60 11.21
C ALA A 257 -0.88 13.18 10.42
N LYS A 258 0.14 13.67 11.14
CA LYS A 258 1.26 14.46 10.60
C LYS A 258 2.23 13.55 9.85
N GLY A 259 1.80 13.16 8.66
CA GLY A 259 2.52 12.35 7.67
C GLY A 259 1.88 12.42 6.28
N ALA A 260 0.66 12.97 6.18
CA ALA A 260 -0.03 13.28 4.91
C ALA A 260 0.25 14.70 4.39
N ARG A 261 0.70 15.62 5.26
CA ARG A 261 1.11 16.97 4.85
C ARG A 261 2.59 16.95 4.50
N ARG A 262 2.89 16.88 3.20
CA ARG A 262 4.15 17.38 2.64
C ARG A 262 4.46 18.72 3.30
N GLY A 263 5.62 18.82 3.92
CA GLY A 263 6.16 20.09 4.38
C GLY A 263 6.61 20.94 3.19
N GLY A 264 6.58 22.26 3.39
CA GLY A 264 7.18 23.26 2.50
C GLY A 264 6.29 23.65 1.34
#